data_AF-A0A1Y3C8N1-F1
#
_entry.id   AF-A0A1Y3C8N1-F1
#
_cell.length_a   1.000
_cell.length_b   1.000
_cell.length_c   1.000
_cell.angle_alpha   90.00
_cell.angle_beta   90.00
_cell.angle_gamma   90.00
#
_symmetry.space_group_name_H-M   'P 1'
#
loop_
_entity.id
_entity.type
_entity.pdbx_description
1 polymer ?
#
loop_
_entity_poly.entity_id
_entity_poly.type
_entity_poly.pdbx_seq_one_letter_code
_entity_poly.pdbx_strand_id
1 'polypeptide(L)'
;MKIKILTAFFVLMSSTHSYSNEKILIPPEYKSFWVDGERGYNVNRDFFNNTEQVVFMFVSNENVREDVWFTNCFNDKYMGIDVFSCITQNKKFTVLTNDNGKSIIFNLDKSAEQKKDHKLNYKIDNSPIRTLEHSALLPGVEANFLMRDLIKGKKIIYSWENSNGYSSETINLIGFKESMDFATKMLKLNSP
;
A
#
# COMPACT_ATOMS: atom_id res chain seq x y z
N MET A 1 -18.30 -51.70 43.67
CA MET A 1 -17.96 -50.44 44.37
C MET A 1 -17.23 -49.54 43.36
N LYS A 2 -17.87 -48.45 42.93
CA LYS A 2 -17.36 -47.52 41.91
C LYS A 2 -16.42 -46.52 42.57
N ILE A 3 -15.19 -46.37 42.06
CA ILE A 3 -14.42 -45.13 42.20
C ILE A 3 -13.90 -44.78 40.81
N LYS A 4 -14.59 -43.81 40.19
CA LYS A 4 -14.12 -43.08 39.01
C LYS A 4 -13.06 -42.10 39.50
N ILE A 5 -11.83 -42.20 39.01
CA ILE A 5 -10.87 -41.10 39.15
C ILE A 5 -10.86 -40.36 37.82
N LEU A 6 -11.46 -39.17 37.87
CA LEU A 6 -11.60 -38.19 36.82
C LEU A 6 -10.25 -37.50 36.66
N THR A 7 -9.50 -37.82 35.60
CA THR A 7 -8.28 -37.09 35.27
C THR A 7 -8.70 -35.74 34.66
N ALA A 8 -8.64 -34.68 35.47
CA ALA A 8 -8.90 -33.33 35.03
C ALA A 8 -7.76 -32.87 34.10
N PHE A 9 -8.06 -32.71 32.82
CA PHE A 9 -7.24 -31.93 31.89
C PHE A 9 -7.28 -30.47 32.34
N PHE A 10 -6.23 -30.00 33.01
CA PHE A 10 -5.95 -28.57 33.07
C PHE A 10 -5.49 -28.15 31.67
N VAL A 11 -6.45 -27.68 30.88
CA VAL A 11 -6.16 -26.83 29.72
C VAL A 11 -5.56 -25.56 30.30
N LEU A 12 -4.22 -25.48 30.30
CA LEU A 12 -3.51 -24.23 30.41
C LEU A 12 -3.92 -23.41 29.18
N MET A 13 -4.92 -22.56 29.37
CA MET A 13 -5.12 -21.42 28.49
C MET A 13 -3.85 -20.58 28.61
N SER A 14 -2.93 -20.74 27.66
CA SER A 14 -1.91 -19.76 27.40
C SER A 14 -2.63 -18.48 26.98
N SER A 15 -2.90 -17.63 27.97
CA SER A 15 -3.29 -16.24 27.78
C SER A 15 -2.15 -15.56 27.02
N THR A 16 -2.26 -15.51 25.69
CA THR A 16 -1.49 -14.56 24.90
C THR A 16 -1.83 -13.19 25.47
N HIS A 17 -0.87 -12.59 26.17
CA HIS A 17 -0.98 -11.22 26.61
C HIS A 17 -1.14 -10.36 25.36
N SER A 18 -2.37 -9.92 25.11
CA SER A 18 -2.67 -8.89 24.13
C SER A 18 -1.99 -7.62 24.62
N TYR A 19 -0.97 -7.13 23.93
CA TYR A 19 -0.44 -5.80 24.19
C TYR A 19 -1.56 -4.79 23.92
N SER A 20 -2.18 -4.26 24.98
CA SER A 20 -3.33 -3.36 24.91
C SER A 20 -2.98 -1.92 24.51
N ASN A 21 -1.92 -1.71 23.73
CA ASN A 21 -1.42 -0.39 23.30
C ASN A 21 -1.50 -0.19 21.78
N GLU A 22 -2.19 -1.06 21.05
CA GLU A 22 -2.44 -0.89 19.62
C GLU A 22 -3.29 0.37 19.39
N LYS A 23 -2.73 1.38 18.72
CA LYS A 23 -3.45 2.63 18.39
C LYS A 23 -4.09 2.57 17.02
N ILE A 24 -3.54 1.75 16.12
CA ILE A 24 -4.07 1.55 14.78
C ILE A 24 -4.92 0.28 14.76
N LEU A 25 -6.21 0.43 14.46
CA LEU A 25 -7.14 -0.67 14.28
C LEU A 25 -6.98 -1.29 12.88
N ILE A 26 -7.00 -2.62 12.79
CA ILE A 26 -6.96 -3.36 11.53
C ILE A 26 -8.37 -3.89 11.24
N PRO A 27 -8.93 -3.71 10.02
CA PRO A 27 -10.24 -4.24 9.70
C PRO A 27 -10.27 -5.78 9.88
N PRO A 28 -11.31 -6.32 10.56
CA PRO A 28 -11.30 -7.69 11.07
C PRO A 28 -11.26 -8.77 9.98
N GLU A 29 -11.65 -8.44 8.75
CA GLU A 29 -11.57 -9.32 7.60
C GLU A 29 -10.14 -9.53 7.08
N TYR A 30 -9.21 -8.63 7.39
CA TYR A 30 -7.81 -8.77 6.99
C TYR A 30 -7.04 -9.58 8.02
N LYS A 31 -6.78 -10.83 7.64
CA LYS A 31 -5.80 -11.71 8.29
C LYS A 31 -4.85 -12.15 7.20
N SER A 32 -3.57 -12.36 7.52
CA SER A 32 -2.60 -12.86 6.53
C SER A 32 -3.15 -14.08 5.79
N PHE A 33 -3.15 -14.02 4.47
CA PHE A 33 -3.85 -14.95 3.59
C PHE A 33 -2.99 -15.27 2.37
N TRP A 34 -2.64 -16.55 2.23
CA TRP A 34 -1.92 -17.08 1.07
C TRP A 34 -2.84 -18.00 0.27
N VAL A 35 -2.87 -17.79 -1.05
CA VAL A 35 -3.59 -18.61 -2.03
C VAL A 35 -2.56 -19.46 -2.76
N ASP A 36 -2.71 -20.78 -2.66
CA ASP A 36 -1.95 -21.78 -3.40
C ASP A 36 -0.41 -21.71 -3.21
N GLY A 37 0.07 -20.97 -2.21
CA GLY A 37 1.52 -20.75 -1.98
C GLY A 37 2.18 -19.91 -3.08
N GLU A 38 1.41 -19.14 -3.85
CA GLU A 38 1.96 -18.33 -4.95
C GLU A 38 1.54 -16.87 -4.86
N ARG A 39 0.28 -16.60 -4.54
CA ARG A 39 -0.25 -15.24 -4.45
C ARG A 39 -0.91 -15.06 -3.10
N GLY A 40 -0.76 -13.89 -2.51
CA GLY A 40 -1.31 -13.68 -1.19
C GLY A 40 -1.02 -12.30 -0.68
N TYR A 41 -1.55 -12.04 0.51
CA TYR A 41 -1.17 -10.88 1.28
C TYR A 41 -0.80 -11.26 2.70
N ASN A 42 0.13 -10.49 3.26
CA ASN A 42 0.43 -10.52 4.68
C ASN A 42 0.11 -9.15 5.27
N VAL A 43 -0.44 -9.15 6.49
CA VAL A 43 -0.58 -7.95 7.30
C VAL A 43 0.29 -8.10 8.53
N ASN A 44 1.17 -7.12 8.74
CA ASN A 44 2.08 -7.09 9.87
C ASN A 44 2.02 -5.73 10.57
N ARG A 45 2.18 -5.72 11.88
CA ARG A 45 2.49 -4.49 12.61
C ARG A 45 3.99 -4.30 12.63
N ASP A 46 4.41 -3.08 12.40
CA ASP A 46 5.82 -2.68 12.47
C ASP A 46 5.96 -1.38 13.27
N PHE A 47 7.17 -1.10 13.73
CA PHE A 47 7.53 0.12 14.43
C PHE A 47 8.77 0.73 13.80
N PHE A 48 8.59 1.87 13.13
CA PHE A 48 9.71 2.63 12.58
C PHE A 48 9.83 3.97 13.32
N ASN A 49 11.01 4.25 13.89
CA ASN A 49 11.27 5.45 14.70
C ASN A 49 10.22 5.71 15.80
N ASN A 50 9.80 4.66 16.52
CA ASN A 50 8.76 4.69 17.56
C ASN A 50 7.35 5.07 17.07
N THR A 51 7.12 5.12 15.76
CA THR A 51 5.79 5.27 15.16
C THR A 51 5.23 3.89 14.86
N GLU A 52 4.06 3.56 15.40
CA GLU A 52 3.31 2.35 15.04
C GLU A 52 2.87 2.44 13.57
N GLN A 53 3.06 1.35 12.85
CA GLN A 53 2.71 1.20 11.45
C GLN A 53 2.02 -0.15 11.20
N VAL A 54 1.09 -0.17 10.26
CA VAL A 54 0.50 -1.41 9.76
C VAL A 54 0.89 -1.56 8.30
N VAL A 55 1.59 -2.65 8.00
CA VAL A 55 2.09 -2.96 6.66
C VAL A 55 1.27 -4.09 6.07
N PHE A 56 0.64 -3.82 4.94
CA PHE A 56 0.03 -4.81 4.06
C PHE A 56 0.96 -5.04 2.87
N MET A 57 1.31 -6.30 2.63
CA MET A 57 2.17 -6.71 1.51
C MET A 57 1.38 -7.64 0.61
N PHE A 58 1.20 -7.30 -0.66
CA PHE A 58 0.62 -8.19 -1.66
C PHE A 58 1.69 -8.70 -2.62
N VAL A 59 1.75 -10.02 -2.77
CA VAL A 59 2.68 -10.71 -3.66
C VAL A 59 1.86 -11.39 -4.76
N SER A 60 2.19 -11.11 -6.02
CA SER A 60 1.52 -11.70 -7.19
C SER A 60 2.06 -13.08 -7.57
N ASN A 61 3.32 -13.36 -7.20
CA ASN A 61 4.00 -14.65 -7.33
C ASN A 61 5.15 -14.71 -6.29
N GLU A 62 5.18 -15.73 -5.41
CA GLU A 62 6.19 -15.90 -4.36
C GLU A 62 7.65 -15.87 -4.87
N ASN A 63 7.88 -16.27 -6.13
CA ASN A 63 9.19 -16.29 -6.74
C ASN A 63 9.62 -14.95 -7.36
N VAL A 64 8.72 -13.97 -7.43
CA VAL A 64 8.98 -12.65 -8.05
C VAL A 64 8.93 -11.57 -6.98
N ARG A 65 10.06 -11.38 -6.29
CA ARG A 65 10.20 -10.37 -5.22
C ARG A 65 10.13 -8.92 -5.72
N GLU A 66 10.32 -8.68 -7.01
CA GLU A 66 10.42 -7.32 -7.56
C GLU A 66 9.07 -6.66 -7.85
N ASP A 67 7.97 -7.43 -7.90
CA ASP A 67 6.62 -6.93 -8.23
C ASP A 67 5.65 -7.05 -7.03
N VAL A 68 6.10 -6.54 -5.88
CA VAL A 68 5.33 -6.56 -4.62
C VAL A 68 4.71 -5.18 -4.38
N TRP A 69 3.43 -5.17 -4.00
CA TRP A 69 2.78 -3.97 -3.50
C TRP A 69 2.91 -3.90 -1.98
N PHE A 70 3.38 -2.77 -1.47
CA PHE A 70 3.44 -2.48 -0.05
C PHE A 70 2.49 -1.33 0.25
N THR A 71 1.59 -1.53 1.20
CA THR A 71 0.75 -0.47 1.77
C THR A 71 1.09 -0.30 3.24
N ASN A 72 1.72 0.82 3.57
CA ASN A 72 2.09 1.16 4.92
C ASN A 72 1.14 2.25 5.46
N CYS A 73 0.41 1.94 6.52
CA CYS A 73 -0.53 2.86 7.17
C CYS A 73 -0.03 3.29 8.55
N PHE A 74 -0.07 4.59 8.82
CA PHE A 74 0.49 5.19 10.02
C PHE A 74 -0.18 6.52 10.35
N ASN A 75 0.00 6.99 11.59
CA ASN A 75 -0.34 8.35 11.98
C ASN A 75 0.88 9.25 11.75
N ASP A 76 0.67 10.41 11.11
CA ASP A 76 1.70 11.43 10.91
C ASP A 76 1.15 12.83 11.16
N LYS A 77 2.05 13.80 11.33
CA LYS A 77 1.69 15.21 11.49
C LYS A 77 1.79 15.95 10.16
N TYR A 78 0.65 16.11 9.50
CA TYR A 78 0.55 16.96 8.32
C TYR A 78 0.22 18.40 8.74
N MET A 79 1.15 19.33 8.49
CA MET A 79 1.01 20.74 8.91
C MET A 79 0.69 20.91 10.40
N GLY A 80 1.19 20.01 11.25
CA GLY A 80 0.95 20.02 12.69
C GLY A 80 -0.35 19.36 13.15
N ILE A 81 -1.18 18.87 12.21
CA ILE A 81 -2.43 18.14 12.48
C ILE A 81 -2.14 16.63 12.37
N ASP A 82 -2.62 15.86 13.34
CA ASP A 82 -2.53 14.40 13.28
C ASP A 82 -3.45 13.88 12.16
N VAL A 83 -2.86 13.20 11.18
CA VAL A 83 -3.55 12.65 10.01
C VAL A 83 -3.18 11.19 9.86
N PHE A 84 -4.20 10.33 9.83
CA PHE A 84 -4.01 8.95 9.46
C PHE A 84 -3.80 8.83 7.95
N SER A 85 -2.72 8.18 7.54
CA SER A 85 -2.32 8.08 6.14
C SER A 85 -1.89 6.67 5.79
N CYS A 86 -2.10 6.28 4.53
CA CYS A 86 -1.59 5.06 3.95
C CYS A 86 -0.77 5.38 2.70
N ILE A 87 0.44 4.84 2.62
CA ILE A 87 1.31 4.91 1.45
C ILE A 87 1.31 3.54 0.77
N THR A 88 0.74 3.45 -0.43
CA THR A 88 0.77 2.26 -1.29
C THR A 88 1.84 2.43 -2.35
N GLN A 89 2.80 1.52 -2.45
CA GLN A 89 3.94 1.65 -3.35
C GLN A 89 4.37 0.33 -3.99
N ASN A 90 4.88 0.44 -5.22
CA ASN A 90 5.58 -0.61 -5.95
C ASN A 90 6.66 0.07 -6.80
N LYS A 91 7.92 -0.35 -6.63
CA LYS A 91 9.08 0.25 -7.29
C LYS A 91 9.07 1.79 -7.13
N LYS A 92 9.01 2.51 -8.25
CA LYS A 92 9.05 3.97 -8.35
C LYS A 92 7.66 4.61 -8.48
N PHE A 93 6.61 3.90 -8.07
CA PHE A 93 5.24 4.40 -8.12
C PHE A 93 4.60 4.35 -6.73
N THR A 94 4.06 5.49 -6.30
CA THR A 94 3.51 5.67 -4.96
C THR A 94 2.13 6.33 -5.02
N VAL A 95 1.23 5.88 -4.16
CA VAL A 95 -0.07 6.49 -3.91
C VAL A 95 -0.18 6.79 -2.42
N LEU A 96 -0.26 8.07 -2.09
CA LEU A 96 -0.60 8.52 -0.73
C LEU A 96 -2.12 8.61 -0.64
N THR A 97 -2.70 7.99 0.38
CA THR A 97 -4.14 8.07 0.68
C THR A 97 -4.32 8.59 2.10
N ASN A 98 -5.07 9.65 2.26
CA ASN A 98 -5.48 10.20 3.56
C ASN A 98 -6.86 10.88 3.45
N ASP A 99 -7.28 11.59 4.48
CA ASP A 99 -8.59 12.27 4.53
C ASP A 99 -8.75 13.36 3.45
N ASN A 100 -7.64 13.91 2.95
CA ASN A 100 -7.65 14.89 1.87
C ASN A 100 -7.79 14.23 0.49
N GLY A 101 -7.72 12.90 0.41
CA GLY A 101 -7.90 12.12 -0.81
C GLY A 101 -6.66 11.34 -1.22
N LYS A 102 -6.48 11.14 -2.53
CA LYS A 102 -5.42 10.32 -3.12
C LYS A 102 -4.46 11.17 -3.94
N SER A 103 -3.19 11.15 -3.58
CA SER A 103 -2.10 11.70 -4.39
C SER A 103 -1.35 10.58 -5.08
N ILE A 104 -0.98 10.77 -6.34
CA ILE A 104 -0.21 9.80 -7.14
C ILE A 104 1.15 10.40 -7.43
N ILE A 105 2.23 9.67 -7.17
CA ILE A 105 3.60 10.14 -7.32
C ILE A 105 4.38 9.12 -8.15
N PHE A 106 4.97 9.59 -9.23
CA PHE A 106 5.96 8.85 -10.01
C PHE A 106 7.35 9.28 -9.52
N ASN A 107 7.99 8.44 -8.71
CA ASN A 107 9.31 8.67 -8.11
C ASN A 107 10.39 8.51 -9.18
N LEU A 108 10.63 9.56 -9.94
CA LEU A 108 11.69 9.57 -10.95
C LEU A 108 13.05 9.61 -10.24
N ASP A 109 14.01 8.82 -10.71
CA ASP A 109 15.39 8.88 -10.18
C ASP A 109 15.90 10.31 -10.32
N LYS A 110 16.15 10.96 -9.18
CA LYS A 110 16.68 12.32 -9.16
C LYS A 110 17.95 12.35 -8.34
N SER A 111 19.03 12.77 -8.99
CA SER A 111 20.09 13.49 -8.29
C SER A 111 19.47 14.76 -7.69
N ALA A 112 20.00 15.21 -6.55
CA ALA A 112 19.48 16.33 -5.77
C ALA A 112 19.30 17.67 -6.54
N GLU A 113 19.87 17.78 -7.75
CA GLU A 113 19.86 18.98 -8.59
C GLU A 113 18.66 19.08 -9.57
N GLN A 114 17.89 18.01 -9.79
CA GLN A 114 16.78 18.01 -10.75
C GLN A 114 15.40 18.05 -10.08
N LYS A 115 15.14 19.06 -9.25
CA LYS A 115 13.76 19.43 -8.84
C LYS A 115 12.95 20.05 -10.00
N LYS A 116 13.18 19.64 -11.24
CA LYS A 116 12.30 20.02 -12.36
C LYS A 116 11.03 19.21 -12.28
N ASP A 117 9.93 19.88 -12.54
CA ASP A 117 8.67 19.23 -12.82
C ASP A 117 8.79 18.55 -14.18
N HIS A 118 8.80 17.22 -14.20
CA HIS A 118 8.92 16.48 -15.45
C HIS A 118 7.52 16.17 -15.96
N LYS A 119 7.26 16.53 -17.22
CA LYS A 119 6.15 15.96 -17.96
C LYS A 119 6.32 14.44 -17.99
N LEU A 120 5.22 13.74 -17.79
CA LEU A 120 5.20 12.29 -17.70
C LEU A 120 4.24 11.73 -18.72
N ASN A 121 4.75 10.94 -19.66
CA ASN A 121 3.91 10.19 -20.58
C ASN A 121 3.56 8.86 -19.93
N TYR A 122 2.30 8.42 -20.02
CA TYR A 122 1.90 7.12 -19.49
C TYR A 122 0.85 6.45 -20.35
N LYS A 123 0.77 5.13 -20.26
CA LYS A 123 -0.36 4.35 -20.74
C LYS A 123 -0.66 3.21 -19.77
N ILE A 124 -1.95 2.88 -19.66
CA ILE A 124 -2.42 1.73 -18.89
C ILE A 124 -2.88 0.67 -19.89
N ASP A 125 -2.29 -0.52 -19.78
CA ASP A 125 -2.49 -1.63 -20.72
C ASP A 125 -2.29 -1.19 -22.19
N ASN A 126 -3.33 -1.35 -23.01
CA ASN A 126 -3.35 -0.99 -24.43
C ASN A 126 -4.03 0.36 -24.69
N SER A 127 -4.26 1.16 -23.65
CA SER A 127 -4.83 2.50 -23.80
C SER A 127 -3.88 3.44 -24.56
N PRO A 128 -4.40 4.50 -25.22
CA PRO A 128 -3.57 5.54 -25.79
C PRO A 128 -2.64 6.18 -24.76
N ILE A 129 -1.50 6.70 -25.22
CA ILE A 129 -0.57 7.45 -24.37
C ILE A 129 -1.22 8.77 -23.97
N ARG A 130 -1.13 9.10 -22.69
CA ARG A 130 -1.53 10.38 -22.10
C ARG A 130 -0.31 11.05 -21.48
N THR A 131 -0.36 12.38 -21.35
CA THR A 131 0.73 13.15 -20.73
C THR A 131 0.20 13.88 -19.51
N LEU A 132 0.90 13.75 -18.39
CA LEU A 132 0.74 14.59 -17.21
C LEU A 132 1.76 15.72 -17.28
N GLU A 133 1.36 16.93 -16.94
CA GLU A 133 2.28 18.07 -16.86
C GLU A 133 3.29 17.91 -15.72
N HIS A 134 2.93 17.12 -14.70
CA HIS A 134 3.68 16.95 -13.48
C HIS A 134 3.85 15.47 -13.13
N SER A 135 4.99 15.10 -12.54
CA SER A 135 5.26 13.73 -12.09
C SER A 135 4.53 13.37 -10.78
N ALA A 136 3.72 14.29 -10.26
CA ALA A 136 2.84 14.08 -9.12
C ALA A 136 1.46 14.70 -9.37
N LEU A 137 0.42 13.98 -9.02
CA LEU A 137 -0.95 14.46 -9.02
C LEU A 137 -1.41 14.60 -7.58
N LEU A 138 -1.80 15.82 -7.20
CA LEU A 138 -2.43 16.11 -5.92
C LEU A 138 -3.88 15.60 -5.89
N PRO A 139 -4.51 15.49 -4.71
CA PRO A 139 -5.88 15.05 -4.61
C PRO A 139 -6.80 15.95 -5.43
N GLY A 140 -7.64 15.33 -6.27
CA GLY A 140 -8.49 16.06 -7.18
C GLY A 140 -9.06 15.19 -8.29
N VAL A 141 -9.71 15.85 -9.24
CA VAL A 141 -10.44 15.19 -10.34
C VAL A 141 -9.50 14.31 -11.17
N GLU A 142 -8.33 14.83 -11.57
CA GLU A 142 -7.37 14.11 -12.40
C GLU A 142 -6.80 12.86 -11.71
N ALA A 143 -6.37 12.99 -10.45
CA ALA A 143 -5.92 11.85 -9.64
C ALA A 143 -7.02 10.79 -9.48
N ASN A 144 -8.27 11.21 -9.27
CA ASN A 144 -9.40 10.29 -9.15
C ASN A 144 -9.72 9.57 -10.46
N PHE A 145 -9.60 10.22 -11.61
CA PHE A 145 -9.74 9.57 -12.92
C PHE A 145 -8.63 8.54 -13.13
N LEU A 146 -7.37 8.92 -12.93
CA LEU A 146 -6.25 8.00 -13.10
C LEU A 146 -6.37 6.80 -12.16
N MET A 147 -6.80 7.02 -10.91
CA MET A 147 -7.01 5.94 -9.94
C MET A 147 -8.05 4.91 -10.38
N ARG A 148 -9.15 5.34 -11.00
CA ARG A 148 -10.16 4.42 -11.55
C ARG A 148 -9.60 3.56 -12.67
N ASP A 149 -8.76 4.13 -13.52
CA ASP A 149 -8.11 3.41 -14.62
C ASP A 149 -7.08 2.42 -14.07
N LEU A 150 -6.27 2.83 -13.08
CA LEU A 150 -5.26 1.99 -12.43
C LEU A 150 -5.86 0.78 -11.70
N ILE A 151 -6.96 0.96 -10.97
CA ILE A 151 -7.65 -0.13 -10.25
C ILE A 151 -8.13 -1.25 -11.18
N LYS A 152 -8.45 -0.91 -12.44
CA LYS A 152 -8.92 -1.87 -13.46
C LYS A 152 -7.80 -2.40 -14.35
N GLY A 153 -6.67 -1.70 -14.38
CA GLY A 153 -5.55 -2.00 -15.26
C GLY A 153 -4.74 -3.20 -14.78
N LYS A 154 -3.97 -3.79 -15.69
CA LYS A 154 -3.00 -4.86 -15.36
C LYS A 154 -1.57 -4.35 -15.34
N LYS A 155 -1.29 -3.28 -16.08
CA LYS A 155 0.04 -2.69 -16.19
C LYS A 155 -0.02 -1.20 -16.48
N ILE A 156 0.85 -0.42 -15.85
CA ILE A 156 1.14 0.95 -16.29
C ILE A 156 2.58 1.01 -16.80
N ILE A 157 2.76 1.68 -17.93
CA ILE A 157 4.06 2.07 -18.45
C ILE A 157 4.10 3.59 -18.43
N TYR A 158 5.15 4.17 -17.88
CA TYR A 158 5.36 5.61 -17.92
C TYR A 158 6.78 5.95 -18.35
N SER A 159 6.96 7.11 -18.95
CA SER A 159 8.24 7.64 -19.39
C SER A 159 8.39 9.12 -19.11
N TRP A 160 9.63 9.55 -18.96
CA TRP A 160 10.01 10.93 -18.76
C TRP A 160 11.27 11.23 -19.56
N GLU A 161 11.43 12.48 -19.94
CA GLU A 161 12.62 12.96 -20.63
C GLU A 161 13.73 13.28 -19.61
N ASN A 162 14.95 12.90 -19.94
CA ASN A 162 16.18 13.18 -19.21
C ASN A 162 17.29 13.60 -20.19
N SER A 163 18.52 13.81 -19.68
CA SER A 163 19.65 14.28 -20.50
C SER A 163 20.03 13.36 -21.65
N ASN A 164 19.63 12.09 -21.61
CA ASN A 164 20.00 11.05 -22.58
C ASN A 164 18.81 10.63 -23.47
N GLY A 165 17.70 11.37 -23.46
CA GLY A 165 16.47 11.05 -24.18
C GLY A 165 15.35 10.65 -23.21
N TYR A 166 14.68 9.52 -23.46
CA TYR A 166 13.59 9.04 -22.61
C TYR A 166 14.01 7.86 -21.74
N SER A 167 13.71 7.94 -20.45
CA SER A 167 13.64 6.78 -19.57
C SER A 167 12.20 6.32 -19.39
N SER A 168 12.00 5.04 -19.13
CA SER A 168 10.68 4.48 -18.89
C SER A 168 10.70 3.42 -17.80
N GLU A 169 9.59 3.30 -17.10
CA GLU A 169 9.34 2.28 -16.09
C GLU A 169 8.04 1.54 -16.39
N THR A 170 8.00 0.29 -15.96
CA THR A 170 6.83 -0.57 -16.10
C THR A 170 6.45 -1.15 -14.73
N ILE A 171 5.21 -0.91 -14.33
CA ILE A 171 4.66 -1.38 -13.06
C ILE A 171 3.55 -2.38 -13.33
N ASN A 172 3.65 -3.54 -12.70
CA ASN A 172 2.59 -4.53 -12.64
C ASN A 172 1.49 -4.07 -11.68
N LEU A 173 0.26 -3.96 -12.15
CA LEU A 173 -0.90 -3.52 -11.35
C LEU A 173 -1.64 -4.69 -10.68
N ILE A 174 -1.22 -5.93 -10.86
CA ILE A 174 -1.77 -7.06 -10.09
C ILE A 174 -1.47 -6.83 -8.60
N GLY A 175 -2.51 -6.85 -7.76
CA GLY A 175 -2.40 -6.53 -6.33
C GLY A 175 -2.64 -5.06 -5.99
N PHE A 176 -2.68 -4.17 -6.98
CA PHE A 176 -2.88 -2.75 -6.75
C PHE A 176 -4.28 -2.48 -6.17
N LYS A 177 -5.31 -3.11 -6.74
CA LYS A 177 -6.69 -2.97 -6.25
C LYS A 177 -6.81 -3.42 -4.80
N GLU A 178 -6.26 -4.58 -4.46
CA GLU A 178 -6.27 -5.15 -3.12
C GLU A 178 -5.58 -4.22 -2.12
N SER A 179 -4.43 -3.67 -2.51
CA SER A 179 -3.67 -2.69 -1.72
C SER A 179 -4.44 -1.40 -1.48
N MET A 180 -5.14 -0.90 -2.51
CA MET A 180 -5.98 0.30 -2.40
C MET A 180 -7.27 0.06 -1.60
N ASP A 181 -7.86 -1.13 -1.70
CA ASP A 181 -9.01 -1.55 -0.89
C ASP A 181 -8.63 -1.68 0.59
N PHE A 182 -7.43 -2.21 0.89
CA PHE A 182 -6.87 -2.23 2.22
C PHE A 182 -6.68 -0.81 2.78
N ALA A 183 -5.97 0.07 2.05
CA ALA A 183 -5.75 1.46 2.45
C ALA A 183 -7.08 2.21 2.75
N THR A 184 -8.08 2.04 1.88
CA THR A 184 -9.39 2.70 2.04
C THR A 184 -10.12 2.24 3.30
N LYS A 185 -10.05 0.94 3.62
CA LYS A 185 -10.67 0.40 4.84
C LYS A 185 -9.92 0.79 6.11
N MET A 186 -8.59 0.83 6.06
CA MET A 186 -7.76 1.33 7.16
C MET A 186 -8.12 2.78 7.48
N LEU A 187 -8.21 3.65 6.46
CA LEU A 187 -8.64 5.04 6.63
C LEU A 187 -10.03 5.15 7.24
N LYS A 188 -11.01 4.43 6.70
CA LYS A 188 -12.38 4.46 7.24
C LYS A 188 -12.46 4.08 8.73
N LEU A 189 -11.53 3.25 9.20
CA LEU A 189 -11.52 2.75 10.56
C LEU A 189 -10.69 3.62 11.54
N ASN A 190 -9.68 4.33 11.04
CA ASN A 190 -8.68 5.02 11.86
C ASN A 190 -8.64 6.54 11.70
N SER A 191 -9.26 7.07 10.64
CA SER A 191 -9.45 8.50 10.50
C SER A 191 -10.57 8.98 11.45
N PRO A 192 -10.35 10.06 12.20
CA PRO A 192 -11.33 10.62 13.13
C PRO A 192 -12.58 11.20 12.44
#